data_AF-A0A971GSQ6-F1
#
_entry.id   AF-A0A971GSQ6-F1
#
_cell.length_a   1.000
_cell.length_b   1.000
_cell.length_c   1.000
_cell.angle_alpha   90.00
_cell.angle_beta   90.00
_cell.angle_gamma   90.00
#
_symmetry.space_group_name_H-M   'P 1'
#
loop_
_entity.id
_entity.type
_entity.pdbx_description
1 polymer ?
#
loop_
_entity_poly.entity_id
_entity_poly.type
_entity_poly.pdbx_seq_one_letter_code
_entity_poly.pdbx_strand_id
1 'polypeptide(L)'
;MVEYNPRIIQVYADKLYTQANITVIINFIIGLVFGVIICYILERFLSSIVIEAVFILFTTAIGYFKGQEKAFSFRLQAQMALCQAKIEEHTKKSVAN
;
A
#
# COMPACT_ATOMS: atom_id res chain seq x y z
N MET A 1 9.38 34.05 5.71
CA MET A 1 8.17 33.33 5.26
C MET A 1 8.60 32.36 4.17
N VAL A 2 8.45 31.06 4.39
CA VAL A 2 8.83 30.03 3.40
C VAL A 2 7.85 30.14 2.23
N GLU A 3 8.38 30.25 1.02
CA GLU A 3 7.56 30.33 -0.20
C GLU A 3 6.87 28.98 -0.43
N TYR A 4 5.54 28.99 -0.42
CA TYR A 4 4.75 27.80 -0.65
C TYR A 4 4.90 27.35 -2.09
N ASN A 5 5.40 26.13 -2.27
CA ASN A 5 5.53 25.52 -3.58
C ASN A 5 4.54 24.34 -3.70
N PRO A 6 3.40 24.51 -4.42
CA PRO A 6 2.39 23.47 -4.56
C PRO A 6 2.93 22.20 -5.23
N ARG A 7 4.02 22.30 -5.99
CA ARG A 7 4.67 21.16 -6.64
C ARG A 7 5.23 20.16 -5.63
N ILE A 8 5.67 20.62 -4.45
CA ILE A 8 6.24 19.72 -3.42
C ILE A 8 5.17 18.77 -2.90
N ILE A 9 3.96 19.27 -2.66
CA ILE A 9 2.85 18.47 -2.13
C ILE A 9 2.34 17.48 -3.19
N GLN A 10 2.28 17.89 -4.45
CA GLN A 10 1.95 17.00 -5.56
C GLN A 10 2.96 15.84 -5.67
N VAL A 11 4.27 16.14 -5.68
CA VAL A 11 5.32 15.12 -5.71
C VAL A 11 5.24 14.18 -4.52
N TYR A 12 4.89 14.68 -3.33
CA TYR A 12 4.69 13.85 -2.15
C TYR A 12 3.48 12.91 -2.31
N ALA A 13 2.35 13.43 -2.80
CA ALA A 13 1.17 12.62 -3.08
C ALA A 13 1.44 11.53 -4.12
N ASP A 14 2.16 11.85 -5.20
CA ASP A 14 2.53 10.89 -6.25
C ASP A 14 3.42 9.76 -5.71
N LYS A 15 4.37 10.10 -4.83
CA LYS A 15 5.20 9.10 -4.13
C LYS A 15 4.35 8.19 -3.25
N LEU A 16 3.37 8.72 -2.52
CA LEU A 16 2.47 7.92 -1.69
C LEU A 16 1.60 6.99 -2.53
N TYR A 17 1.07 7.44 -3.67
CA TYR A 17 0.33 6.58 -4.60
C TYR A 17 1.22 5.46 -5.17
N THR A 18 2.46 5.79 -5.50
CA THR A 18 3.45 4.80 -5.97
C THR A 18 3.74 3.77 -4.88
N GLN A 19 3.99 4.22 -3.65
CA GLN A 19 4.20 3.34 -2.50
C GLN A 19 2.99 2.46 -2.22
N ALA A 20 1.77 2.98 -2.40
CA ALA A 20 0.54 2.19 -2.23
C ALA A 20 0.54 0.96 -3.15
N ASN A 21 0.83 1.14 -4.43
CA ASN A 21 0.83 0.05 -5.39
C ASN A 21 1.98 -0.95 -5.14
N ILE A 22 3.18 -0.42 -4.86
CA ILE A 22 4.35 -1.26 -4.53
C ILE A 22 4.09 -2.10 -3.28
N THR A 23 3.43 -1.53 -2.27
CA THR A 23 3.13 -2.23 -1.01
C THR A 23 2.20 -3.41 -1.21
N VAL A 24 1.18 -3.29 -2.07
CA VAL A 24 0.30 -4.44 -2.40
C VAL A 24 1.12 -5.57 -3.02
N ILE A 25 1.96 -5.24 -4.00
CA ILE A 25 2.78 -6.22 -4.73
C ILE A 25 3.76 -6.92 -3.77
N ILE A 26 4.46 -6.15 -2.93
CA ILE A 26 5.42 -6.71 -1.98
C ILE A 26 4.73 -7.65 -0.99
N ASN A 27 3.59 -7.24 -0.39
CA ASN A 27 2.91 -8.10 0.58
C ASN A 27 2.30 -9.35 -0.07
N PHE A 28 1.83 -9.25 -1.32
CA PHE A 28 1.40 -10.40 -2.10
C PHE A 28 2.55 -11.40 -2.31
N ILE A 29 3.71 -10.91 -2.77
CA ILE A 29 4.90 -11.75 -2.99
C ILE A 29 5.37 -12.38 -1.67
N ILE A 30 5.39 -11.62 -0.58
CA ILE A 30 5.75 -12.14 0.75
C ILE A 30 4.79 -13.27 1.15
N GLY A 31 3.48 -13.08 1.00
CA GLY A 31 2.48 -14.11 1.31
C GLY A 31 2.68 -15.39 0.50
N LEU A 32 2.94 -15.25 -0.80
CA LEU A 32 3.20 -16.38 -1.70
C LEU A 32 4.48 -17.12 -1.33
N VAL A 33 5.58 -16.41 -1.13
CA VAL A 33 6.88 -17.00 -0.75
C VAL A 33 6.77 -17.71 0.60
N PHE A 34 6.09 -17.10 1.58
CA PHE A 34 5.83 -17.75 2.87
C PHE A 34 5.01 -19.03 2.71
N GLY A 35 3.95 -19.00 1.89
CA GLY A 35 3.12 -20.17 1.61
C GLY A 35 3.95 -21.33 1.03
N VAL A 36 4.79 -21.04 0.03
CA VAL A 36 5.68 -22.04 -0.59
C VAL A 36 6.69 -22.60 0.40
N ILE A 37 7.33 -21.75 1.21
CA ILE A 37 8.31 -22.20 2.22
C ILE A 37 7.65 -23.11 3.26
N ILE A 38 6.47 -22.73 3.75
CA ILE A 38 5.73 -23.53 4.73
C ILE A 38 5.33 -24.88 4.12
N CYS A 39 4.80 -24.90 2.90
CA CYS A 39 4.46 -26.14 2.21
C CYS A 39 5.69 -27.04 2.01
N TYR A 40 6.83 -26.50 1.59
CA TYR A 40 8.07 -27.28 1.45
C TYR A 40 8.53 -27.92 2.78
N ILE A 41 8.39 -27.21 3.90
CA ILE A 41 8.72 -27.76 5.23
C ILE A 41 7.71 -28.84 5.66
N LEU A 42 6.43 -28.66 5.32
CA LEU A 42 5.34 -29.54 5.72
C LEU A 42 5.04 -30.67 4.72
N GLU A 43 5.74 -30.74 3.59
CA GLU A 43 5.55 -31.75 2.54
C GLU A 43 5.65 -33.19 3.10
N ARG A 44 6.46 -33.40 4.13
CA ARG A 44 6.57 -34.69 4.83
C ARG A 44 5.31 -35.09 5.62
N PHE A 45 4.43 -34.15 5.94
CA PHE A 45 3.21 -34.35 6.72
C PHE A 45 1.94 -34.23 5.87
N LEU A 46 1.99 -33.44 4.80
CA LEU A 46 0.86 -33.18 3.91
C LEU A 46 1.06 -33.93 2.58
N SER A 47 0.48 -35.12 2.45
CA SER A 47 0.61 -35.94 1.23
C SER A 47 -0.36 -35.53 0.09
N SER A 48 -1.05 -34.40 0.21
CA SER A 48 -2.09 -33.99 -0.74
C SER A 48 -1.80 -32.62 -1.33
N ILE A 49 -1.56 -32.61 -2.64
CA ILE A 49 -1.37 -31.41 -3.46
C ILE A 49 -2.52 -30.39 -3.33
N VAL A 50 -3.73 -30.88 -3.03
CA VAL A 50 -4.91 -30.02 -2.81
C VAL A 50 -4.74 -29.20 -1.53
N ILE A 51 -4.22 -29.81 -0.46
CA ILE A 51 -4.03 -29.12 0.82
C ILE A 51 -2.93 -28.06 0.68
N GLU A 52 -1.83 -28.38 -0.01
CA GLU A 52 -0.77 -27.42 -0.31
C GLU A 52 -1.28 -26.22 -1.10
N ALA A 53 -2.05 -26.45 -2.17
CA ALA A 53 -2.64 -25.39 -2.98
C ALA A 53 -3.55 -24.48 -2.13
N VAL A 54 -4.37 -25.05 -1.24
CA VAL A 54 -5.23 -24.28 -0.34
C VAL A 54 -4.41 -23.43 0.63
N PHE A 55 -3.33 -23.96 1.21
CA PHE A 55 -2.45 -23.20 2.10
C PHE A 55 -1.74 -22.04 1.41
N ILE A 56 -1.21 -22.26 0.20
CA ILE A 56 -0.56 -21.22 -0.60
C ILE A 56 -1.58 -20.13 -0.96
N LEU A 57 -2.77 -20.52 -1.40
CA LEU A 57 -3.85 -19.55 -1.71
C LEU A 57 -4.25 -18.75 -0.46
N PHE A 58 -4.38 -19.42 0.68
CA PHE A 58 -4.78 -18.77 1.93
C PHE A 58 -3.74 -17.75 2.42
N THR A 59 -2.46 -18.14 2.45
CA THR A 59 -1.36 -17.26 2.86
C THR A 59 -1.16 -16.09 1.89
N THR A 60 -1.28 -16.34 0.59
CA THR A 60 -1.23 -15.30 -0.45
C THR A 60 -2.40 -14.32 -0.32
N ALA A 61 -3.62 -14.82 -0.07
CA ALA A 61 -4.80 -13.97 0.13
C ALA A 61 -4.63 -13.06 1.35
N ILE A 62 -4.16 -13.59 2.48
CA ILE A 62 -3.85 -12.78 3.67
C ILE A 62 -2.82 -11.69 3.33
N GLY A 63 -1.74 -12.05 2.63
CA GLY A 63 -0.72 -11.10 2.19
C GLY A 63 -1.31 -9.97 1.35
N TYR A 64 -2.18 -10.31 0.39
CA TYR A 64 -2.89 -9.34 -0.44
C TYR A 64 -3.78 -8.38 0.37
N PHE A 65 -4.62 -8.91 1.27
CA PHE A 65 -5.51 -8.09 2.10
C PHE A 65 -4.74 -7.12 3.00
N LYS A 66 -3.67 -7.60 3.66
CA LYS A 66 -2.79 -6.73 4.47
C LYS A 66 -2.08 -5.68 3.61
N GLY A 67 -1.71 -6.03 2.38
CA GLY A 67 -1.16 -5.09 1.40
C GLY A 67 -2.15 -3.98 1.05
N GLN A 68 -3.42 -4.33 0.85
CA GLN A 68 -4.48 -3.38 0.52
C GLN A 68 -4.77 -2.40 1.65
N GLU A 69 -4.79 -2.84 2.91
CA GLU A 69 -4.95 -1.95 4.06
C GLU A 69 -3.85 -0.88 4.12
N LYS A 70 -2.59 -1.28 3.96
CA LYS A 70 -1.47 -0.33 3.91
C LYS A 70 -1.54 0.58 2.69
N ALA A 71 -1.90 0.05 1.53
CA ALA A 71 -2.07 0.84 0.32
C ALA A 71 -3.17 1.90 0.49
N PHE A 72 -4.27 1.54 1.14
CA PHE A 72 -5.34 2.46 1.48
C PHE A 72 -4.84 3.58 2.40
N SER A 73 -4.04 3.27 3.42
CA SER A 73 -3.43 4.28 4.29
C SER A 73 -2.57 5.28 3.50
N PHE A 74 -1.72 4.80 2.58
CA PHE A 74 -0.92 5.70 1.74
C PHE A 74 -1.76 6.59 0.84
N ARG A 75 -2.83 6.04 0.24
CA ARG A 75 -3.78 6.81 -0.57
C ARG A 75 -4.51 7.86 0.25
N LEU A 76 -4.92 7.52 1.47
CA LEU A 76 -5.58 8.45 2.39
C LEU A 76 -4.63 9.60 2.77
N GLN A 77 -3.39 9.29 3.11
CA GLN A 77 -2.37 10.30 3.41
C GLN A 77 -2.12 11.24 2.21
N ALA A 78 -2.11 10.71 0.99
CA ALA A 78 -1.96 11.51 -0.22
C ALA A 78 -3.13 12.48 -0.40
N GLN A 79 -4.36 11.99 -0.22
CA GLN A 79 -5.56 12.84 -0.32
C GLN A 79 -5.62 13.91 0.77
N MET A 80 -5.23 13.57 2.00
CA MET A 80 -5.13 14.55 3.08
C MET A 80 -4.14 15.66 2.75
N ALA A 81 -2.96 15.31 2.24
CA ALA A 81 -1.95 16.29 1.83
C ALA A 81 -2.46 17.21 0.71
N LEU A 82 -3.13 16.65 -0.31
CA LEU A 82 -3.73 17.43 -1.39
C LEU A 82 -4.87 18.32 -0.92
N CYS A 83 -5.68 17.87 0.05
CA CYS A 83 -6.73 18.67 0.64
C CYS A 83 -6.15 19.88 1.39
N GLN A 84 -5.13 19.65 2.22
CA GLN A 84 -4.44 20.71 2.95
C GLN A 84 -3.82 21.74 1.98
N ALA A 85 -3.18 21.28 0.91
CA ALA A 85 -2.63 22.15 -0.14
C ALA A 85 -3.69 23.10 -0.72
N LYS A 86 -4.89 22.58 -1.00
CA LYS A 86 -6.00 23.39 -1.53
C LYS A 86 -6.53 24.38 -0.50
N ILE A 87 -6.66 23.98 0.77
CA ILE A 87 -7.09 24.89 1.84
C ILE A 87 -6.12 26.06 1.94
N GLU A 88 -4.81 25.80 1.97
CA GLU A 88 -3.79 26.84 2.03
C GLU A 88 -3.83 27.77 0.80
N GLU A 89 -4.08 27.22 -0.40
CA GLU A 89 -4.24 28.01 -1.62
C GLU A 89 -5.49 28.92 -1.55
N HIS A 90 -6.63 28.39 -1.10
CA HIS A 90 -7.86 29.15 -0.93
C HIS A 90 -7.73 30.21 0.16
N THR A 91 -7.09 29.91 1.29
CA THR A 91 -6.84 30.89 2.35
C THR A 91 -5.95 32.02 1.84
N LYS A 92 -4.91 31.74 1.07
CA LYS A 92 -4.08 32.79 0.45
C LYS A 92 -4.87 33.67 -0.50
N LYS A 93 -5.69 33.08 -1.36
CA LYS A 93 -6.57 33.84 -2.27
C LYS A 93 -7.58 34.70 -1.50
N SER A 94 -8.10 34.21 -0.38
CA SER A 94 -9.07 34.93 0.45
C SER A 94 -8.45 36.05 1.28
N VAL A 95 -7.17 35.95 1.67
CA VAL A 95 -6.47 36.98 2.45
C VAL A 95 -5.85 38.06 1.54
N ALA A 96 -5.62 37.74 0.26
CA ALA A 96 -5.10 38.67 -0.74
C ALA A 96 -6.17 39.54 -1.43
N ASN A 97 -7.46 39.26 -1.20
CA ASN A 97 -8.61 40.08 -1.60
C ASN A 97 -9.12 40.89 -0.41
#